data_AF-A0A957UMA0-F1
#
_entry.id   AF-A0A957UMA0-F1
#
_cell.length_a   1.000
_cell.length_b   1.000
_cell.length_c   1.000
_cell.angle_alpha   90.00
_cell.angle_beta   90.00
_cell.angle_gamma   90.00
#
_symmetry.space_group_name_H-M   'P 1'
#
loop_
_entity.id
_entity.type
_entity.pdbx_description
1 polymer ?
#
loop_
_entity_poly.entity_id
_entity_poly.type
_entity_poly.pdbx_seq_one_letter_code
_entity_poly.pdbx_strand_id
1 'polypeptide(L)'
;MGLANVITARLARQIDWKAVYTNALTSGVLGMWRTSMPMTMADDRRTIQAALRGCGEEQESARIVFMRDTLTLDRLWVSPSLRPNVEAHPRLKIIDERPLAFDADGVMCSPWDLSP
;
A
#
# COMPACT_ATOMS: atom_id res chain seq x y z
N MET A 1 -7.79 9.42 1.08
CA MET A 1 -8.18 8.00 1.25
C MET A 1 -8.98 7.58 0.02
N GLY A 2 -8.39 6.77 -0.86
CA GLY A 2 -9.07 6.21 -2.04
C GLY A 2 -9.87 4.95 -1.67
N LEU A 3 -9.98 4.01 -2.62
CA LEU A 3 -10.64 2.71 -2.43
C LEU A 3 -9.70 1.65 -1.82
N ALA A 4 -9.03 2.00 -0.71
CA ALA A 4 -8.12 1.07 -0.05
C ALA A 4 -8.90 -0.04 0.67
N ASN A 5 -8.44 -1.29 0.56
CA ASN A 5 -9.06 -2.42 1.29
C ASN A 5 -8.55 -2.53 2.73
N VAL A 6 -7.25 -2.32 2.93
CA VAL A 6 -6.57 -2.42 4.24
C VAL A 6 -5.68 -1.19 4.44
N ILE A 7 -5.65 -0.65 5.65
CA ILE A 7 -4.82 0.49 6.05
C ILE A 7 -4.13 0.26 7.39
N THR A 8 -3.17 1.12 7.73
CA THR A 8 -2.54 1.17 9.05
C THR A 8 -3.31 2.09 10.00
N ALA A 9 -3.18 1.84 11.31
CA ALA A 9 -3.73 2.72 12.34
C ALA A 9 -3.13 4.13 12.30
N ARG A 10 -1.86 4.25 11.87
CA ARG A 10 -1.19 5.53 11.61
C ARG A 10 -1.95 6.34 10.55
N LEU A 11 -2.29 5.72 9.41
CA LEU A 11 -3.06 6.38 8.36
C LEU A 11 -4.49 6.70 8.83
N ALA A 12 -5.14 5.77 9.53
CA ALA A 12 -6.50 5.96 10.04
C ALA A 12 -6.64 7.21 10.92
N ARG A 13 -5.63 7.52 11.75
CA ARG A 13 -5.59 8.72 12.59
C ARG A 13 -5.41 10.03 11.81
N GLN A 14 -4.88 9.97 10.59
CA GLN A 14 -4.62 11.13 9.73
C GLN A 14 -5.76 11.42 8.75
N ILE A 15 -6.85 10.63 8.76
CA ILE A 15 -7.97 10.81 7.83
C ILE A 15 -8.72 12.10 8.17
N ASP A 16 -8.80 13.01 7.20
CA ASP A 16 -9.71 14.14 7.23
C ASP A 16 -11.12 13.71 6.82
N TRP A 17 -11.93 13.34 7.82
CA TRP A 17 -13.32 12.93 7.61
C TRP A 17 -14.20 14.05 7.09
N LYS A 18 -13.90 15.31 7.42
CA LYS A 18 -14.65 16.45 6.89
C LYS A 18 -14.46 16.51 5.38
N ALA A 19 -13.22 16.43 4.90
CA ALA A 19 -12.94 16.39 3.46
C ALA A 19 -13.58 15.17 2.78
N VAL A 20 -13.49 13.98 3.39
CA VAL A 20 -14.12 12.75 2.86
C VAL A 20 -15.64 12.92 2.70
N TYR A 21 -16.32 13.40 3.73
CA TYR A 21 -17.78 13.57 3.70
C TYR A 21 -18.21 14.73 2.81
N THR A 22 -17.49 15.86 2.81
CA THR A 22 -17.76 16.96 1.88
C THR A 22 -17.65 16.47 0.44
N ASN A 23 -16.58 15.76 0.09
CA ASN A 23 -16.40 15.22 -1.26
C ASN A 23 -17.50 14.22 -1.64
N ALA A 24 -17.93 13.36 -0.72
CA ALA A 24 -19.01 12.40 -0.96
C ALA A 24 -20.36 13.09 -1.20
N LEU A 25 -20.67 14.14 -0.42
CA LEU A 25 -21.87 14.95 -0.59
C LEU A 25 -21.86 15.70 -1.92
N THR A 26 -20.76 16.37 -2.27
CA THR A 26 -20.68 17.16 -3.51
C THR A 26 -20.65 16.29 -4.76
N SER A 27 -20.07 15.08 -4.70
CA SER A 27 -20.06 14.17 -5.85
C SER A 27 -21.36 13.37 -6.00
N GLY A 28 -22.29 13.46 -5.03
CA GLY A 28 -23.51 12.65 -5.00
C GLY A 28 -23.28 11.15 -4.81
N VAL A 29 -22.06 10.74 -4.45
CA VAL A 29 -21.69 9.32 -4.28
C VAL A 29 -21.62 9.02 -2.79
N LEU A 30 -22.80 8.82 -2.21
CA LEU A 30 -22.97 8.39 -0.84
C LEU A 30 -23.03 6.87 -0.81
N GLY A 31 -22.14 6.23 -0.05
CA GLY A 31 -22.11 4.78 0.03
C GLY A 31 -20.85 4.25 0.70
N MET A 32 -20.96 3.01 1.18
CA MET A 32 -19.88 2.33 1.90
C MET A 32 -18.56 2.35 1.13
N TRP A 33 -18.59 2.33 -0.20
CA TRP A 33 -17.37 2.36 -1.03
C TRP A 33 -16.53 3.63 -0.89
N ARG A 34 -17.10 4.79 -0.51
CA ARG A 34 -16.36 6.07 -0.40
C ARG A 34 -16.27 6.63 1.00
N THR A 35 -17.17 6.23 1.90
CA THR A 35 -17.25 6.78 3.25
C THR A 35 -17.05 5.73 4.34
N SER A 36 -16.69 4.47 4.00
CA SER A 36 -16.34 3.47 5.00
C SER A 36 -14.88 3.57 5.43
N MET A 37 -14.63 3.14 6.66
CA MET A 37 -13.28 2.89 7.15
C MET A 37 -12.80 1.54 6.60
N PRO A 38 -11.66 1.50 5.88
CA PRO A 38 -11.06 0.23 5.48
C PRO A 38 -10.61 -0.60 6.69
N MET A 39 -10.32 -1.88 6.44
CA MET A 39 -9.78 -2.75 7.48
C MET A 39 -8.49 -2.14 8.05
N THR A 40 -8.49 -1.79 9.33
CA THR A 40 -7.38 -1.06 9.96
C THR A 40 -6.53 -2.02 10.80
N MET A 41 -5.25 -2.14 10.45
CA MET A 41 -4.27 -2.95 11.18
C MET A 41 -3.39 -2.06 12.06
N ALA A 42 -2.79 -2.64 13.10
CA ALA A 42 -1.99 -1.88 14.07
C ALA A 42 -0.74 -1.24 13.48
N ASP A 43 -0.05 -1.94 12.57
CA ASP A 43 1.27 -1.61 12.01
C ASP A 43 1.41 -2.04 10.54
N ASP A 44 2.48 -1.59 9.87
CA ASP A 44 2.72 -1.83 8.45
C ASP A 44 2.94 -3.33 8.14
N ARG A 45 3.62 -4.07 9.02
CA ARG A 45 3.80 -5.53 8.86
C ARG A 45 2.47 -6.26 8.83
N ARG A 46 1.58 -5.99 9.80
CA ARG A 46 0.24 -6.60 9.87
C ARG A 46 -0.63 -6.17 8.70
N THR A 47 -0.52 -4.91 8.24
CA THR A 47 -1.22 -4.44 7.02
C THR A 47 -0.81 -5.26 5.79
N ILE A 48 0.49 -5.49 5.58
CA ILE A 48 0.98 -6.27 4.44
C ILE A 48 0.55 -7.74 4.56
N GLN A 49 0.65 -8.32 5.76
CA GLN A 49 0.20 -9.70 6.00
C GLN A 49 -1.30 -9.88 5.70
N ALA A 50 -2.14 -8.94 6.14
CA ALA A 50 -3.57 -8.97 5.86
C ALA A 50 -3.86 -8.82 4.36
N ALA A 51 -3.15 -7.91 3.67
CA ALA A 51 -3.27 -7.74 2.22
C ALA A 51 -2.86 -9.01 1.45
N LEU A 52 -1.75 -9.65 1.84
CA LEU A 52 -1.30 -10.91 1.24
C LEU A 52 -2.31 -12.03 1.43
N ARG A 53 -2.88 -12.16 2.64
CA ARG A 53 -3.96 -13.12 2.90
C ARG A 53 -5.19 -12.88 2.02
N GLY A 54 -5.55 -11.62 1.78
CA GLY A 54 -6.65 -11.25 0.88
C GLY A 54 -6.36 -11.55 -0.60
N CYS A 55 -5.09 -11.54 -1.02
CA CYS A 55 -4.69 -11.85 -2.39
C CYS A 55 -4.84 -13.34 -2.74
N GLY A 56 -4.75 -14.23 -1.74
CA GLY A 56 -4.91 -15.68 -1.92
C GLY A 56 -3.71 -16.39 -2.57
N GLU A 57 -2.59 -15.70 -2.74
CA GLU A 57 -1.35 -16.24 -3.29
C GLU A 57 -0.39 -16.69 -2.17
N GLU A 58 0.50 -17.63 -2.50
CA GLU A 58 1.62 -17.97 -1.61
C GLU A 58 2.57 -16.78 -1.49
N GLN A 59 3.32 -16.72 -0.38
CA GLN A 59 4.17 -15.56 -0.10
C GLN A 59 5.25 -15.37 -1.18
N GLU A 60 5.77 -16.48 -1.71
CA GLU A 60 6.82 -16.52 -2.73
C GLU A 60 6.29 -16.17 -4.13
N SER A 61 5.03 -16.49 -4.44
CA SER A 61 4.39 -16.16 -5.73
C SER A 61 3.77 -14.76 -5.75
N ALA A 62 3.48 -14.20 -4.57
CA ALA A 62 2.77 -12.93 -4.43
C ALA A 62 3.42 -11.80 -5.23
N ARG A 63 2.61 -11.12 -6.05
CA ARG A 63 3.04 -10.00 -6.90
C ARG A 63 2.73 -8.69 -6.18
N ILE A 64 3.73 -8.13 -5.51
CA ILE A 64 3.59 -6.94 -4.67
C ILE A 64 4.27 -5.76 -5.38
N VAL A 65 3.62 -4.61 -5.34
CA VAL A 65 4.20 -3.33 -5.76
C VAL A 65 4.03 -2.32 -4.64
N PHE A 66 5.12 -1.71 -4.18
CA PHE A 66 5.07 -0.52 -3.35
C PHE A 66 5.27 0.71 -4.22
N MET A 67 4.26 1.59 -4.22
CA MET A 67 4.30 2.91 -4.86
C MET A 67 4.06 4.01 -3.84
N ARG A 68 4.75 5.15 -3.99
CA ARG A 68 4.59 6.29 -3.09
C ARG A 68 3.20 6.93 -3.25
N ASP A 69 2.81 7.19 -4.49
CA ASP A 69 1.54 7.80 -4.85
C ASP A 69 1.21 7.50 -6.31
N THR A 70 -0.05 7.68 -6.69
CA THR A 70 -0.53 7.40 -8.05
C THR A 70 -0.17 8.49 -9.06
N LEU A 71 0.37 9.62 -8.61
CA LEU A 71 0.75 10.74 -9.47
C LEU A 71 2.19 10.58 -9.99
N THR A 72 3.05 9.94 -9.19
CA THR A 72 4.48 9.80 -9.44
C THR A 72 4.86 8.33 -9.58
N LEU A 73 4.80 7.86 -10.83
CA LEU A 73 5.05 6.46 -11.20
C LEU A 73 6.47 6.23 -11.75
N ASP A 74 7.41 7.11 -11.40
CA ASP A 74 8.80 7.04 -11.87
C ASP A 74 9.61 5.94 -11.15
N ARG A 75 9.30 5.69 -9.87
CA ARG A 75 10.01 4.76 -9.00
C ARG A 75 9.02 3.91 -8.19
N LEU A 76 9.18 2.60 -8.33
CA LEU A 76 8.34 1.60 -7.70
C LEU A 76 9.24 0.50 -7.13
N TRP A 77 8.87 -0.07 -5.99
CA TRP A 77 9.46 -1.32 -5.51
C TRP A 77 8.55 -2.46 -5.91
N VAL A 78 9.13 -3.57 -6.36
CA VAL A 78 8.37 -4.74 -6.80
C VAL A 78 8.87 -6.00 -6.09
N SER A 79 7.99 -6.97 -5.89
CA SER A 79 8.37 -8.27 -5.36
C SER A 79 9.30 -9.02 -6.32
N PRO A 80 10.13 -9.95 -5.82
CA PRO A 80 11.00 -10.78 -6.67
C PRO A 80 10.24 -11.55 -7.76
N SER A 81 9.00 -11.95 -7.51
CA SER A 81 8.13 -12.63 -8.48
C SER A 81 7.85 -11.82 -9.76
N LEU A 82 8.00 -10.49 -9.71
CA LEU A 82 7.82 -9.60 -10.86
C LEU A 82 9.12 -9.33 -11.63
N ARG A 83 10.28 -9.81 -11.15
CA ARG A 83 11.58 -9.52 -11.77
C ARG A 83 11.66 -9.91 -13.26
N PRO A 84 11.16 -11.09 -13.71
CA PRO A 84 11.17 -11.43 -15.12
C PRO A 84 10.34 -10.47 -15.98
N ASN A 85 9.22 -9.96 -15.45
CA ASN A 85 8.39 -8.97 -16.15
C ASN A 85 9.10 -7.61 -16.28
N VAL A 86 9.88 -7.22 -15.27
CA VAL A 86 10.66 -5.98 -15.30
C VAL A 86 11.79 -6.08 -16.31
N GLU A 87 12.55 -7.17 -16.29
CA GLU A 87 13.68 -7.40 -17.21
C GLU A 87 13.23 -7.50 -18.68
N ALA A 88 12.05 -8.06 -18.93
CA ALA A 88 11.48 -8.15 -20.27
C ALA A 88 10.91 -6.82 -20.82
N HIS A 89 10.64 -5.83 -19.97
CA HIS A 89 9.98 -4.60 -20.41
C HIS A 89 10.99 -3.51 -20.78
N PRO A 90 11.01 -3.00 -22.03
CA PRO A 90 12.02 -2.03 -22.50
C PRO A 90 11.98 -0.64 -21.84
N ARG A 91 10.98 -0.36 -21.00
CA ARG A 91 10.80 0.93 -20.31
C ARG A 91 11.09 0.84 -18.81
N LEU A 92 11.37 -0.36 -18.30
CA LEU A 92 11.64 -0.58 -16.89
C LEU A 92 13.13 -0.89 -16.72
N LYS A 93 13.67 -0.45 -15.59
CA LYS A 93 15.07 -0.72 -15.22
C LYS A 93 15.15 -0.92 -13.72
N ILE A 94 15.82 -2.00 -13.31
CA ILE A 94 16.16 -2.23 -11.91
C ILE A 94 17.32 -1.30 -11.55
N ILE A 95 17.13 -0.47 -10.53
CA ILE A 95 18.11 0.54 -10.09
C ILE A 95 18.63 0.30 -8.67
N ASP A 96 17.88 -0.43 -7.85
CA ASP A 96 18.22 -0.77 -6.47
C ASP A 96 17.47 -2.06 -6.07
N GLU A 97 18.02 -2.80 -5.11
CA GLU A 97 17.40 -3.98 -4.51
C GLU A 97 17.56 -3.92 -3.00
N ARG A 98 16.46 -4.02 -2.26
CA ARG A 98 16.48 -3.96 -0.80
C ARG A 98 15.60 -5.04 -0.19
N PRO A 99 16.05 -5.69 0.91
CA PRO A 99 15.21 -6.60 1.66
C PRO A 99 14.07 -5.82 2.33
N LEU A 100 12.88 -6.41 2.39
CA LEU A 100 11.77 -5.91 3.20
C LEU A 100 12.12 -6.07 4.68
N ALA A 101 12.08 -4.99 5.45
CA ALA A 101 12.43 -5.01 6.87
C ALA A 101 11.44 -4.18 7.70
N PHE A 102 11.23 -4.64 8.93
CA PHE A 102 10.39 -3.99 9.92
C PHE A 102 11.13 -3.88 11.24
N ASP A 103 10.81 -2.86 12.03
CA ASP A 103 11.31 -2.74 13.40
C ASP A 103 10.57 -3.67 14.39
N ALA A 104 10.91 -3.55 15.68
CA ALA A 104 10.29 -4.33 16.75
C ALA A 104 8.77 -4.08 16.88
N ASP A 105 8.32 -2.88 16.56
CA ASP A 105 6.91 -2.46 16.63
C ASP A 105 6.12 -2.83 15.36
N GLY A 106 6.80 -3.29 14.31
CA GLY A 106 6.22 -3.69 13.03
C GLY A 106 6.09 -2.56 12.01
N VAL A 107 6.74 -1.42 12.26
CA VAL A 107 6.84 -0.30 11.31
C VAL A 107 7.86 -0.65 10.24
N MET A 108 7.58 -0.26 8.99
CA MET A 108 8.47 -0.52 7.86
C MET A 108 9.74 0.33 7.97
N CYS A 109 10.91 -0.30 7.88
CA CYS A 109 12.22 0.37 7.80
C CYS A 109 12.85 0.25 6.40
N SER A 110 12.37 -0.71 5.59
CA SER A 110 12.82 -0.92 4.22
C SER A 110 11.68 -1.55 3.41
N PRO A 111 11.43 -1.14 2.15
CA PRO A 111 12.28 -0.25 1.34
C PRO A 111 12.12 1.24 1.64
N TRP A 112 11.08 1.65 2.37
CA TRP A 112 10.97 3.00 2.91
C TRP A 112 11.16 2.97 4.42
N ASP A 113 11.91 3.96 4.90
CA ASP A 113 12.00 4.21 6.32
C ASP A 113 10.78 5.04 6.75
N LEU A 114 9.86 4.36 7.42
CA LEU A 114 8.65 4.96 7.98
C LEU A 114 8.74 5.10 9.50
N SER A 115 9.93 4.86 10.08
CA SER A 115 10.18 5.14 11.48
C SER A 115 9.96 6.63 11.78
N PRO A 116 9.40 6.97 12.96
CA PRO A 116 9.00 8.33 13.30
C PRO A 116 10.17 9.30 13.49
#